data_AF-A0A5B7GQA4-F1
#
_entry.id   AF-A0A5B7GQA4-F1
#
_cell.length_a   1.000
_cell.length_b   1.000
_cell.length_c   1.000
_cell.angle_alpha   90.00
_cell.angle_beta   90.00
_cell.angle_gamma   90.00
#
_symmetry.space_group_name_H-M   'P 1'
#
loop_
_entity.id
_entity.type
_entity.pdbx_description
1 polymer ?
#
loop_
_entity_poly.entity_id
_entity_poly.type
_entity_poly.pdbx_seq_one_letter_code
_entity_poly.pdbx_strand_id
1 'polypeptide(L)'
;MYLILSFQSFIKRYKQNKRIFLLAQCGDENCEPLVSVLKEVVHSLLPSFPSSLTLDKYISPNYMGLFLTEHQEDLIKKLAMSFVKEASHLCSLGEVASKALHLTLAYQFPLSQFPRLEALVEAVDQRAPATWEVRLYSRDTRIHNNEKQMA
;
A
#
# COMPACT_ATOMS: atom_id res chain seq x y z
N MET A 1 18.77 3.97 6.48
CA MET A 1 17.59 4.31 5.66
C MET A 1 16.43 3.35 5.97
N TYR A 2 15.22 3.85 6.27
CA TYR A 2 14.02 2.99 6.33
C TYR A 2 13.33 2.95 4.98
N LEU A 3 13.25 1.77 4.36
CA LEU A 3 12.46 1.63 3.14
C LEU A 3 11.00 1.44 3.48
N ILE A 4 10.11 1.99 2.65
CA ILE A 4 8.68 1.77 2.70
C ILE A 4 8.27 1.41 1.27
N LEU A 5 7.82 0.17 1.07
CA LEU A 5 6.99 -0.11 -0.10
C LEU A 5 5.59 0.47 0.11
N SER A 6 4.95 0.91 -0.95
CA SER A 6 3.64 1.51 -0.88
C SER A 6 2.90 1.25 -2.17
N PHE A 7 1.67 0.78 -2.05
CA PHE A 7 0.75 0.58 -3.17
C PHE A 7 -0.27 1.70 -3.13
N GLN A 8 -0.03 2.79 -3.85
CA GLN A 8 -1.03 3.86 -3.92
C GLN A 8 -2.06 3.54 -4.99
N SER A 9 -3.35 3.62 -4.62
CA SER A 9 -4.47 3.74 -5.56
C SER A 9 -4.88 5.22 -5.61
N PHE A 10 -4.85 5.84 -6.80
CA PHE A 10 -5.17 7.26 -6.96
C PHE A 10 -6.65 7.48 -7.30
N ILE A 11 -7.52 7.54 -6.29
CA ILE A 11 -8.88 8.05 -6.46
C ILE A 11 -8.83 9.58 -6.43
N LYS A 12 -8.92 10.21 -7.61
CA LYS A 12 -8.81 11.68 -7.84
C LYS A 12 -9.65 12.57 -6.92
N ARG A 13 -10.66 12.04 -6.22
CA ARG A 13 -11.64 12.81 -5.45
C ARG A 13 -11.44 12.78 -3.93
N TYR A 14 -10.73 11.79 -3.39
CA TYR A 14 -10.52 11.67 -1.93
C TYR A 14 -9.09 11.19 -1.69
N LYS A 15 -8.24 12.08 -1.16
CA LYS A 15 -6.83 11.82 -0.81
C LYS A 15 -6.68 10.78 0.30
N GLN A 16 -7.07 9.52 0.06
CA GLN A 16 -6.86 8.41 0.98
C GLN A 16 -5.74 7.54 0.44
N ASN A 17 -4.53 7.83 0.93
CA ASN A 17 -3.35 7.03 0.66
C ASN A 17 -3.32 5.86 1.63
N LYS A 18 -3.36 4.65 1.10
CA LYS A 18 -2.83 3.53 1.85
C LYS A 18 -1.65 2.92 1.15
N ARG A 19 -0.76 2.41 1.98
CA ARG A 19 0.59 2.04 1.65
C ARG A 19 0.84 0.73 2.37
N ILE A 20 1.39 -0.25 1.68
CA ILE A 20 1.80 -1.52 2.31
C ILE A 20 3.24 -1.34 2.73
N PHE A 21 3.42 -0.81 3.94
CA PHE A 21 4.74 -0.54 4.47
C PHE A 21 5.51 -1.85 4.68
N LEU A 22 6.48 -2.12 3.82
CA LEU A 22 7.59 -3.02 4.14
C LEU A 22 8.71 -2.16 4.72
N LEU A 23 8.99 -2.32 6.01
CA LEU A 23 10.06 -1.61 6.69
C LEU A 23 11.38 -2.36 6.47
N ALA A 24 12.36 -1.70 5.85
CA ALA A 24 13.72 -2.22 5.72
C ALA A 24 14.69 -1.32 6.46
N GLN A 25 15.67 -1.85 7.18
CA GLN A 25 16.83 -1.07 7.61
C GLN A 25 17.99 -1.38 6.68
N CYS A 26 18.50 -0.36 6.00
CA CYS A 26 19.59 -0.52 5.04
C CYS A 26 20.60 0.63 5.08
N GLY A 27 21.84 0.32 4.67
CA GLY A 27 22.86 1.31 4.33
C GLY A 27 22.49 2.05 3.05
N ASP A 28 22.95 3.30 2.93
CA ASP A 28 22.59 4.17 1.80
C ASP A 28 23.18 3.64 0.47
N GLU A 29 24.29 2.90 0.54
CA GLU A 29 24.96 2.24 -0.59
C GLU A 29 24.07 1.21 -1.30
N ASN A 30 23.07 0.67 -0.61
CA ASN A 30 22.18 -0.35 -1.14
C ASN A 30 20.92 0.22 -1.81
N CYS A 31 20.76 1.54 -1.83
CA CYS A 31 19.57 2.20 -2.38
C CYS A 31 19.32 1.84 -3.85
N GLU A 32 20.34 1.98 -4.72
CA GLU A 32 20.24 1.64 -6.15
C GLU A 32 20.02 0.14 -6.39
N PRO A 33 20.77 -0.77 -5.73
CA PRO A 33 20.47 -2.20 -5.76
C PRO A 33 19.02 -2.54 -5.37
N LEU A 34 18.47 -1.88 -4.35
CA LEU A 34 17.10 -2.12 -3.90
C LEU A 34 16.04 -1.67 -4.90
N VAL A 35 16.25 -0.53 -5.55
CA VAL A 35 15.40 -0.06 -6.65
C VAL A 35 15.46 -1.05 -7.81
N SER A 36 16.64 -1.61 -8.09
CA SER A 36 16.84 -2.60 -9.17
C SER A 36 16.09 -3.90 -8.87
N VAL A 37 16.25 -4.45 -7.65
CA VAL A 37 15.49 -5.63 -7.19
C VAL A 37 13.98 -5.37 -7.24
N LEU A 38 13.52 -4.19 -6.83
CA LEU A 38 12.11 -3.84 -6.91
C LEU A 38 11.60 -3.87 -8.35
N LYS A 39 12.34 -3.28 -9.29
CA LYS A 39 11.98 -3.27 -10.71
C LYS A 39 11.91 -4.69 -11.28
N GLU A 40 12.86 -5.56 -10.94
CA GLU A 40 12.88 -6.96 -11.39
C GLU A 40 11.68 -7.76 -10.85
N VAL A 41 11.39 -7.64 -9.55
CA VAL A 41 10.24 -8.31 -8.93
C VAL A 41 8.93 -7.82 -9.53
N VAL A 42 8.77 -6.51 -9.72
CA VAL A 42 7.59 -5.93 -10.38
C VAL A 42 7.48 -6.45 -11.81
N HIS A 43 8.57 -6.43 -12.59
CA HIS A 43 8.58 -6.90 -13.97
C HIS A 43 8.19 -8.38 -14.08
N SER A 44 8.70 -9.23 -13.19
CA SER A 44 8.37 -10.65 -13.15
C SER A 44 6.91 -10.94 -12.81
N LEU A 45 6.28 -10.10 -11.97
CA LEU A 45 4.91 -10.33 -11.52
C LEU A 45 3.87 -9.57 -12.34
N LEU A 46 4.27 -8.51 -13.05
CA LEU A 46 3.39 -7.67 -13.87
C LEU A 46 2.45 -8.46 -14.79
N PRO A 47 2.87 -9.55 -15.46
CA PRO A 47 1.95 -10.34 -16.31
C PRO A 47 0.79 -10.99 -15.56
N SER A 48 0.94 -11.21 -14.26
CA SER A 48 -0.10 -11.78 -13.38
C SER A 48 -0.95 -10.72 -12.69
N PHE A 49 -0.59 -9.44 -12.77
CA PHE A 49 -1.35 -8.36 -12.16
C PHE A 49 -2.58 -8.02 -13.01
N PRO A 50 -3.75 -7.85 -12.39
CA PRO A 50 -4.96 -7.47 -13.11
C PRO A 50 -4.85 -6.04 -13.62
N SER A 51 -5.48 -5.76 -14.76
CA SER A 51 -5.54 -4.42 -15.36
C SER A 51 -6.33 -3.42 -14.51
N SER A 52 -7.15 -3.90 -13.59
CA SER A 52 -7.87 -3.11 -12.58
C SER A 52 -7.98 -3.90 -11.28
N LEU A 53 -7.94 -3.19 -10.16
CA LEU A 53 -8.12 -3.78 -8.84
C LEU A 53 -9.53 -3.50 -8.35
N THR A 54 -10.18 -4.53 -7.85
CA THR A 54 -11.56 -4.52 -7.41
C THR A 54 -11.58 -4.31 -5.91
N LEU A 55 -12.44 -3.41 -5.46
CA LEU A 55 -12.50 -3.01 -4.07
C LEU A 55 -13.93 -3.19 -3.50
N ASP A 56 -14.05 -3.97 -2.44
CA ASP A 56 -15.31 -4.25 -1.76
C ASP A 56 -15.57 -3.26 -0.62
N LYS A 57 -16.81 -2.80 -0.48
CA LYS A 57 -17.18 -1.86 0.59
C LYS A 57 -17.25 -2.60 1.91
N TYR A 58 -16.75 -1.96 2.96
CA TYR A 58 -17.05 -2.35 4.31
C TYR A 58 -17.41 -1.12 5.14
N ILE A 59 -18.55 -1.19 5.83
CA ILE A 59 -19.07 -0.13 6.69
C ILE A 59 -19.39 -0.74 8.05
N SER A 60 -18.86 -0.13 9.10
CA SER A 60 -19.20 -0.43 10.48
C SER A 60 -19.22 0.86 11.33
N PRO A 61 -19.82 0.85 12.54
CA PRO A 61 -20.03 2.06 13.32
C PRO A 61 -18.78 2.90 13.62
N ASN A 62 -17.59 2.30 13.63
CA ASN A 62 -16.33 2.99 13.96
C ASN A 62 -15.26 2.87 12.87
N TYR A 63 -15.62 2.29 11.73
CA TYR A 63 -14.68 2.05 10.64
C TYR A 63 -15.40 1.90 9.30
N MET A 64 -14.91 2.59 8.28
CA MET A 64 -15.37 2.45 6.90
C MET A 64 -14.17 2.33 5.97
N GLY A 65 -14.22 1.37 5.05
CA GLY A 65 -13.11 1.11 4.16
C GLY A 65 -13.49 0.37 2.89
N LEU A 66 -12.51 0.24 2.01
CA LEU A 66 -12.60 -0.53 0.79
C LEU A 66 -11.54 -1.64 0.84
N PHE A 67 -11.89 -2.89 0.59
CA PHE A 67 -11.00 -4.04 0.74
C PHE A 67 -10.69 -4.64 -0.61
N LEU A 68 -9.46 -5.10 -0.82
CA LEU A 68 -9.17 -5.89 -2.01
C LEU A 68 -9.86 -7.24 -1.91
N THR A 69 -10.23 -7.78 -3.07
CA THR A 69 -10.63 -9.19 -3.16
C THR A 69 -9.48 -10.09 -2.73
N GLU A 70 -9.78 -11.24 -2.15
CA GLU A 70 -8.79 -12.20 -1.64
C GLU A 70 -7.70 -12.53 -2.67
N HIS A 71 -8.11 -12.82 -3.92
CA HIS A 71 -7.18 -13.11 -5.01
C HIS A 71 -6.21 -11.95 -5.31
N GLN A 72 -6.72 -10.72 -5.31
CA GLN A 72 -5.90 -9.53 -5.58
C GLN A 72 -4.98 -9.18 -4.41
N GLU A 73 -5.46 -9.42 -3.19
CA GLU A 73 -4.66 -9.30 -1.99
C GLU A 73 -3.47 -10.28 -2.01
N ASP A 74 -3.70 -11.54 -2.40
CA ASP A 74 -2.66 -12.55 -2.51
C ASP A 74 -1.59 -12.20 -3.55
N LEU A 75 -1.98 -11.61 -4.69
CA LEU A 75 -1.02 -11.13 -5.69
C LEU A 75 -0.11 -10.03 -5.13
N ILE A 76 -0.67 -9.10 -4.36
CA ILE A 76 0.09 -8.02 -3.75
C ILE A 76 0.98 -8.53 -2.62
N LYS A 77 0.48 -9.44 -1.78
CA LYS A 77 1.30 -10.13 -0.76
C LYS A 77 2.43 -10.92 -1.41
N LYS A 78 2.18 -11.59 -2.53
CA LYS A 78 3.20 -12.31 -3.29
C LYS A 78 4.29 -11.36 -3.79
N LEU A 79 3.93 -10.19 -4.31
CA LEU A 79 4.90 -9.16 -4.66
C LEU A 79 5.75 -8.72 -3.47
N ALA A 80 5.11 -8.44 -2.34
CA ALA A 80 5.81 -8.07 -1.11
C ALA A 80 6.78 -9.18 -0.63
N MET A 81 6.32 -10.44 -0.61
CA MET A 81 7.14 -11.59 -0.24
C MET A 81 8.31 -11.83 -1.21
N SER A 82 8.07 -11.74 -2.52
CA SER A 82 9.12 -11.83 -3.53
C SER A 82 10.17 -10.74 -3.35
N PHE A 83 9.74 -9.49 -3.12
CA PHE A 83 10.69 -8.41 -2.82
C PHE A 83 11.49 -8.68 -1.54
N VAL A 84 10.84 -9.09 -0.45
CA VAL A 84 11.54 -9.39 0.82
C VAL A 84 12.58 -10.48 0.61
N LYS A 85 12.21 -11.56 -0.10
CA LYS A 85 13.11 -12.66 -0.41
C LYS A 85 14.33 -12.18 -1.20
N GLU A 86 14.11 -11.50 -2.32
CA GLU A 86 15.20 -11.09 -3.20
C GLU A 86 16.06 -9.97 -2.60
N ALA A 87 15.48 -9.04 -1.83
CA ALA A 87 16.23 -7.94 -1.20
C ALA A 87 16.89 -8.31 0.15
N SER A 88 16.62 -9.51 0.69
CA SER A 88 17.12 -9.93 2.02
C SER A 88 18.65 -9.94 2.16
N HIS A 89 19.37 -10.09 1.05
CA HIS A 89 20.83 -10.05 1.03
C HIS A 89 21.39 -8.61 1.07
N LEU A 90 20.57 -7.61 0.77
CA LEU A 90 20.96 -6.19 0.76
C LEU A 90 20.66 -5.51 2.09
N CYS A 91 19.58 -5.92 2.77
CA CYS A 91 19.07 -5.22 3.94
C CYS A 91 18.39 -6.17 4.93
N SER A 92 18.31 -5.74 6.19
CA SER A 92 17.42 -6.36 7.16
C SER A 92 15.99 -5.89 6.90
N LEU A 93 15.17 -6.79 6.34
CA LEU A 93 13.77 -6.55 6.01
C LEU A 93 12.87 -7.08 7.12
N GLY A 94 11.87 -6.29 7.51
CA GLY A 94 10.83 -6.72 8.44
C GLY A 94 9.83 -7.69 7.79
N GLU A 95 8.93 -8.22 8.62
CA GLU A 95 7.88 -9.14 8.15
C GLU A 95 6.87 -8.45 7.22
N VAL A 96 6.38 -9.21 6.25
CA VAL A 96 5.27 -8.79 5.39
C VAL A 96 3.99 -8.76 6.23
N ALA A 97 3.23 -7.67 6.15
CA ALA A 97 1.97 -7.55 6.88
C ALA A 97 0.99 -8.68 6.51
N SER A 98 0.49 -9.40 7.53
CA SER A 98 -0.51 -10.46 7.38
C SER A 98 -1.95 -9.95 7.36
N LYS A 99 -2.16 -8.66 7.63
CA LYS A 99 -3.49 -8.03 7.67
C LYS A 99 -4.09 -7.88 6.28
N ALA A 100 -5.42 -7.94 6.21
CA ALA A 100 -6.19 -7.66 5.01
C ALA A 100 -5.76 -6.33 4.36
N LEU A 101 -5.67 -6.30 3.04
CA LEU A 101 -5.29 -5.11 2.29
C LEU A 101 -6.53 -4.27 1.97
N HIS A 102 -6.56 -3.06 2.50
CA HIS A 102 -7.76 -2.24 2.48
C HIS A 102 -7.43 -0.76 2.49
N LEU A 103 -8.23 0.10 1.84
CA LEU A 103 -8.32 1.56 1.92
C LEU A 103 -9.20 1.98 3.11
N THR A 104 -8.75 2.89 3.96
CA THR A 104 -9.58 3.42 5.08
C THR A 104 -10.18 4.70 4.56
N LEU A 105 -11.49 4.80 4.62
CA LEU A 105 -12.22 6.01 4.30
C LEU A 105 -12.53 6.80 5.59
N ALA A 106 -12.86 6.10 6.67
CA ALA A 106 -13.07 6.67 7.99
C ALA A 106 -12.67 5.68 9.10
N TYR A 107 -12.08 6.17 10.18
CA TYR A 107 -11.70 5.38 11.35
C TYR A 107 -11.78 6.22 12.62
N GLN A 108 -12.25 5.64 13.72
CA GLN A 108 -12.33 6.31 15.03
C GLN A 108 -13.04 7.67 14.98
N PHE A 109 -14.25 7.70 14.41
CA PHE A 109 -15.07 8.91 14.31
C PHE A 109 -16.25 8.86 15.30
N PRO A 110 -16.80 10.02 15.71
CA PRO A 110 -18.00 10.06 16.55
C PRO A 110 -19.21 9.46 15.83
N LEU A 111 -20.04 8.68 16.55
CA LEU A 111 -21.25 8.07 15.99
C LEU A 111 -22.24 9.08 15.41
N SER A 112 -22.24 10.32 15.90
CA SER A 112 -23.05 11.41 15.34
C SER A 112 -22.68 11.76 13.89
N GLN A 113 -21.46 11.43 13.44
CA GLN A 113 -21.01 11.62 12.07
C GLN A 113 -21.32 10.43 11.16
N PHE A 114 -21.72 9.28 11.72
CA PHE A 114 -21.92 8.05 10.97
C PHE A 114 -22.84 8.23 9.75
N PRO A 115 -24.06 8.82 9.85
CA PRO A 115 -24.95 8.93 8.69
C PRO A 115 -24.34 9.74 7.55
N ARG A 116 -23.57 10.77 7.89
CA ARG A 116 -22.90 11.61 6.89
C ARG A 116 -21.72 10.89 6.23
N LEU A 117 -20.93 10.17 7.02
CA LEU A 117 -19.79 9.40 6.50
C LEU A 117 -20.26 8.23 5.65
N GLU A 118 -21.31 7.53 6.06
CA GLU A 118 -21.95 6.46 5.30
C GLU A 118 -22.42 6.96 3.94
N ALA A 119 -23.15 8.08 3.89
CA ALA A 119 -23.58 8.68 2.61
C ALA A 119 -22.40 9.04 1.69
N LEU A 120 -21.29 9.54 2.24
CA LEU A 120 -20.08 9.84 1.46
C LEU A 120 -19.40 8.58 0.93
N VAL A 121 -19.31 7.54 1.75
CA VAL A 121 -18.74 6.24 1.37
C VAL A 121 -19.64 5.52 0.36
N GLU A 122 -20.94 5.66 0.47
CA GLU A 122 -21.90 5.12 -0.49
C GLU A 122 -21.73 5.75 -1.89
N ALA A 123 -21.45 7.05 -1.94
CA ALA A 123 -21.18 7.77 -3.17
C ALA A 123 -19.80 7.48 -3.82
N VAL A 124 -18.94 6.67 -3.19
CA VAL A 124 -17.66 6.26 -3.78
C VAL A 124 -17.89 5.18 -4.83
N ASP A 125 -17.52 5.48 -6.07
CA ASP A 125 -17.50 4.50 -7.15
C ASP A 125 -16.28 3.57 -7.02
N GLN A 126 -16.55 2.31 -6.69
CA GLN A 126 -15.55 1.24 -6.56
C GLN A 126 -15.00 0.75 -7.90
N ARG A 127 -15.69 1.07 -9.00
CA ARG A 127 -15.29 0.70 -10.36
C ARG A 127 -14.52 1.81 -11.06
N ALA A 128 -14.36 2.96 -10.39
CA ALA A 128 -13.56 4.04 -10.91
C ALA A 128 -12.14 3.51 -11.22
N PRO A 129 -11.58 3.84 -12.40
CA PRO A 129 -10.25 3.39 -12.75
C PRO A 129 -9.24 3.89 -11.71
N ALA A 130 -8.48 2.96 -11.17
CA ALA A 130 -7.42 3.23 -10.22
C ALA A 130 -6.08 2.89 -10.86
N THR A 131 -5.17 3.87 -10.91
CA THR A 131 -3.77 3.63 -11.22
C THR A 131 -3.05 3.18 -9.96
N TRP A 132 -2.20 2.17 -10.10
CA TRP A 132 -1.44 1.60 -8.99
C TRP A 132 0.04 1.83 -9.22
N GLU A 133 0.70 2.30 -8.17
CA GLU A 133 2.14 2.51 -8.18
C GLU A 133 2.75 1.84 -6.97
N VAL A 134 3.85 1.12 -7.22
CA VAL A 134 4.73 0.59 -6.19
C VAL A 134 5.86 1.62 -6.00
N ARG A 135 5.98 2.16 -4.79
CA ARG A 135 6.98 3.19 -4.47
C ARG A 135 7.84 2.76 -3.32
N LEU A 136 9.12 3.12 -3.41
CA LEU A 136 10.10 2.97 -2.34
C LEU A 136 10.32 4.34 -1.69
N TYR A 137 10.08 4.47 -0.37
CA TYR A 137 10.42 5.69 0.36
C TYR A 137 11.57 5.45 1.32
N SER A 138 12.46 6.43 1.45
CA SER A 138 13.39 6.52 2.57
C SER A 138 12.75 7.31 3.71
N ARG A 139 12.86 6.79 4.93
CA ARG A 139 12.52 7.50 6.18
C ARG A 139 13.70 7.51 7.14
N ASP A 140 13.92 8.64 7.80
CA ASP A 140 14.81 8.77 8.97
C ASP A 140 13.94 8.73 10.23
N THR A 141 14.13 7.74 11.11
CA THR A 141 13.33 7.60 12.34
C THR A 141 13.58 8.72 13.35
N ARG A 142 14.66 9.49 13.19
CA ARG A 142 14.98 10.64 14.06
C ARG A 142 14.15 11.87 13.70
N ILE A 143 13.60 11.92 12.48
CA ILE A 143 12.85 13.07 11.96
C ILE A 143 11.39 12.66 11.75
N HIS A 144 10.51 13.10 12.64
CA HIS A 144 9.08 12.87 12.48
C HIS A 144 8.57 13.55 11.20
N ASN A 145 7.82 12.80 10.38
CA ASN A 145 7.01 13.27 9.24
C ASN A 145 7.67 13.62 7.89
N ASN A 146 8.95 13.28 7.65
CA ASN A 146 9.58 13.50 6.33
C ASN A 146 9.92 12.17 5.63
N GLU A 147 9.05 11.71 4.75
CA GLU A 147 9.31 10.60 3.83
C GLU A 147 9.73 11.16 2.47
N LYS A 148 10.85 10.69 1.92
CA LYS A 148 11.28 11.05 0.57
C LYS A 148 11.08 9.85 -0.36
N GLN A 149 10.34 10.05 -1.44
CA GLN A 149 10.25 9.05 -2.51
C GLN A 149 11.61 8.91 -3.17
N MET A 150 12.07 7.69 -3.33
CA MET A 150 13.26 7.36 -4.10
C MET A 150 12.83 7.01 -5.52
N ALA A 151 13.64 7.45 -6.48
CA ALA A 151 13.31 7.54 -7.90
C ALA A 151 12.68 6.27 -8.49
#